data_AF-A0A2E7MX98-F1
#
_entry.id   AF-A0A2E7MX98-F1
#
_cell.length_a   1.000
_cell.length_b   1.000
_cell.length_c   1.000
_cell.angle_alpha   90.00
_cell.angle_beta   90.00
_cell.angle_gamma   90.00
#
_symmetry.space_group_name_H-M   'P 1'
#
loop_
_entity.id
_entity.type
_entity.pdbx_description
1 polymer ?
#
loop_
_entity_poly.entity_id
_entity_poly.type
_entity_poly.pdbx_seq_one_letter_code
_entity_poly.pdbx_strand_id
1 'polypeptide(L)' 'MPIDNTLNTIPIQQFIQTVKSADQSQARNVNIDIATAKNLAFTLGIVMSRLEGDLEKLVAESTKSDEVIEVNVDGGAGWK' A
#
# COMPACT_ATOMS: atom_id res chain seq x y z
N MET A 1 -23.34 -1.15 8.09
CA MET A 1 -22.90 -1.04 6.68
C MET A 1 -21.41 -1.32 6.64
N PRO A 2 -20.93 -2.27 5.83
CA PRO A 2 -19.51 -2.31 5.53
C PRO A 2 -19.16 -1.00 4.84
N ILE A 3 -18.33 -0.20 5.49
CA ILE A 3 -17.69 0.97 4.88
C ILE A 3 -16.80 0.44 3.76
N ASP A 4 -17.19 0.69 2.51
CA ASP A 4 -16.36 0.36 1.35
C ASP A 4 -15.08 1.19 1.47
N ASN A 5 -14.00 0.53 1.88
CA ASN A 5 -12.71 1.17 2.12
C ASN A 5 -11.88 1.28 0.83
N THR A 6 -12.47 1.04 -0.34
CA THR A 6 -11.75 1.18 -1.61
C THR A 6 -11.32 2.63 -1.82
N LEU A 7 -10.02 2.81 -2.02
CA LEU A 7 -9.45 4.14 -2.22
C LEU A 7 -9.72 4.58 -3.65
N ASN A 8 -10.30 5.77 -3.81
CA ASN A 8 -10.41 6.38 -5.13
C ASN A 8 -9.03 6.83 -5.61
N THR A 9 -8.41 6.05 -6.50
CA THR A 9 -7.09 6.34 -7.07
C THR A 9 -7.14 7.02 -8.45
N ILE A 10 -8.33 7.37 -8.94
CA ILE A 10 -8.53 7.98 -10.27
C ILE A 10 -7.62 9.21 -10.50
N PRO A 11 -7.47 10.16 -9.55
CA PRO A 11 -6.63 11.33 -9.76
C PRO A 11 -5.15 11.01 -10.02
N ILE A 12 -4.63 9.94 -9.40
CA ILE A 12 -3.27 9.46 -9.62
C ILE A 12 -3.14 8.88 -11.03
N GLN A 13 -4.11 8.06 -11.46
CA GLN A 13 -4.11 7.46 -12.79
C GLN A 13 -4.17 8.54 -13.89
N GLN A 14 -5.02 9.56 -13.70
CA GLN A 14 -5.12 10.69 -14.62
C GLN A 14 -3.80 11.48 -14.70
N PHE A 15 -3.16 11.75 -13.54
CA PHE A 15 -1.86 12.43 -13.52
C PHE A 15 -0.78 11.63 -14.25
N ILE A 16 -0.71 10.30 -14.03
CA ILE A 16 0.24 9.43 -14.73
C ILE A 16 0.03 9.52 -16.25
N GLN A 17 -1.21 9.49 -16.72
CA GLN A 17 -1.49 9.61 -18.14
C GLN A 17 -1.07 10.97 -18.71
N THR A 18 -1.28 12.06 -17.96
CA THR A 18 -0.81 13.40 -18.34
C THR A 18 0.72 13.45 -18.44
N VAL A 19 1.44 12.90 -17.46
CA VAL A 19 2.92 12.83 -17.49
C VAL A 19 3.41 11.99 -18.68
N LYS A 20 2.78 10.84 -18.92
CA LYS A 20 3.12 9.97 -20.05
C LYS A 20 2.96 10.68 -21.40
N SER A 21 1.86 11.39 -21.60
CA SER A 21 1.63 12.16 -22.83
C SER A 21 2.63 13.33 -22.97
N ALA A 22 2.95 14.02 -21.87
CA ALA A 22 3.95 15.09 -21.87
C ALA A 22 5.34 14.57 -22.24
N ASP A 23 5.77 13.45 -21.66
CA ASP A 23 7.05 12.79 -21.95
C ASP A 23 7.16 12.34 -23.42
N GLN A 24 6.11 11.71 -23.95
CA GLN A 24 6.04 11.32 -25.37
C GLN A 24 6.20 12.51 -26.32
N SER A 25 5.67 13.67 -25.93
CA SER A 25 5.81 14.92 -26.69
C SER A 25 7.10 15.68 -26.42
N GLN A 26 7.97 15.17 -25.53
CA GLN A 26 9.18 15.85 -25.05
C GLN A 26 8.87 17.24 -24.45
N ALA A 27 7.70 17.39 -23.83
CA ALA A 27 7.30 18.63 -23.19
C ALA A 27 8.18 18.89 -21.96
N ARG A 28 8.70 20.12 -21.84
CA ARG A 28 9.57 20.51 -20.72
C ARG A 28 8.82 20.65 -19.39
N ASN A 29 7.52 20.92 -19.42
CA ASN A 29 6.70 21.18 -18.25
C ASN A 29 5.32 20.51 -18.39
N VAL A 30 4.75 20.09 -17.26
CA VAL A 30 3.34 19.68 -17.14
C VAL A 30 2.60 20.78 -16.40
N ASN A 31 1.57 21.35 -17.03
CA ASN A 31 0.71 22.34 -16.39
C ASN A 31 -0.65 21.72 -16.06
N ILE A 32 -1.08 21.86 -14.82
CA ILE A 32 -2.39 21.42 -14.33
C ILE A 32 -3.02 22.55 -13.52
N ASP A 33 -4.34 22.65 -13.56
CA ASP A 33 -5.05 23.64 -12.75
C ASP A 33 -5.00 23.28 -11.25
N ILE A 34 -5.18 24.28 -10.40
CA ILE A 34 -5.04 24.13 -8.95
C ILE A 34 -6.10 23.19 -8.34
N ALA A 35 -7.29 23.06 -8.94
CA ALA A 35 -8.31 22.15 -8.43
C ALA A 35 -7.91 20.69 -8.69
N THR A 36 -7.41 20.40 -9.89
CA THR A 36 -6.83 19.08 -10.23
C THR A 36 -5.63 18.77 -9.33
N ALA A 37 -4.72 19.73 -9.11
CA ALA A 37 -3.57 19.55 -8.23
C ALA A 37 -3.97 19.24 -6.77
N LYS A 38 -4.99 19.92 -6.22
CA LYS A 38 -5.51 19.64 -4.87
C LYS A 38 -6.06 18.23 -4.75
N ASN A 39 -6.86 17.79 -5.74
CA ASN A 39 -7.43 16.45 -5.75
C ASN A 39 -6.34 15.37 -5.80
N LEU A 40 -5.31 15.58 -6.62
CA LEU A 40 -4.14 14.70 -6.67
C LEU A 40 -3.42 14.67 -5.31
N ALA A 41 -3.14 15.84 -4.72
CA ALA A 41 -2.44 15.94 -3.44
C ALA A 41 -3.19 15.24 -2.30
N PHE A 42 -4.51 15.43 -2.18
CA PHE A 42 -5.31 14.75 -1.17
C PHE A 42 -5.34 13.24 -1.39
N THR A 43 -5.47 12.79 -2.64
CA THR A 43 -5.45 11.36 -2.95
C THR A 43 -4.12 10.73 -2.57
N LEU A 44 -2.99 11.38 -2.92
CA LEU A 44 -1.66 10.93 -2.54
C LEU A 44 -1.47 10.90 -1.02
N GLY A 45 -1.94 11.93 -0.30
CA GLY A 45 -1.90 11.95 1.15
C GLY A 45 -2.63 10.77 1.79
N ILE A 46 -3.84 10.47 1.31
CA ILE A 46 -4.61 9.32 1.81
C ILE A 46 -3.92 7.99 1.48
N VAL A 47 -3.36 7.83 0.27
CA VAL A 47 -2.59 6.63 -0.10
C VAL A 47 -1.41 6.45 0.85
N MET A 48 -0.61 7.50 1.07
CA MET A 48 0.57 7.44 1.91
C MET A 48 0.24 7.14 3.37
N SER A 49 -0.80 7.77 3.93
CA SER A 49 -1.22 7.48 5.31
C SER A 49 -1.69 6.03 5.49
N ARG A 50 -2.35 5.45 4.48
CA ARG A 50 -2.74 4.04 4.53
C ARG A 50 -1.54 3.12 4.39
N LEU A 51 -0.64 3.42 3.45
CA LEU A 51 0.58 2.65 3.27
C LEU A 51 1.42 2.62 4.55
N GLU A 52 1.59 3.77 5.22
CA GLU A 52 2.31 3.85 6.49
C GLU A 52 1.62 2.99 7.56
N GLY A 53 0.30 3.10 7.71
CA GLY A 53 -0.43 2.28 8.67
C GLY A 53 -0.37 0.77 8.38
N ASP A 54 -0.29 0.37 7.12
CA ASP A 54 -0.11 -1.04 6.74
C ASP A 54 1.33 -1.52 6.96
N LEU A 55 2.33 -0.65 6.78
CA LEU A 55 3.72 -0.94 7.15
C LEU A 55 3.89 -1.07 8.66
N GLU A 56 3.27 -0.19 9.45
CA GLU A 56 3.26 -0.30 10.91
C GLU A 56 2.67 -1.64 11.38
N LYS A 57 1.56 -2.07 10.78
CA LYS A 57 0.98 -3.40 11.08
C LYS A 57 1.92 -4.53 10.70
N LEU A 58 2.52 -4.48 9.51
CA LEU A 58 3.47 -5.51 9.06
C LEU A 58 4.67 -5.64 10.01
N VAL A 59 5.20 -4.53 10.52
CA VAL A 59 6.26 -4.52 11.53
C VAL A 59 5.77 -5.05 12.88
N ALA A 60 4.56 -4.69 13.30
CA ALA A 60 3.97 -5.19 14.54
C ALA A 60 3.63 -6.70 14.48
N GLU A 61 3.37 -7.23 13.28
CA GLU A 61 3.13 -8.67 13.05
C GLU A 61 4.45 -9.45 12.96
N SER A 62 5.47 -8.89 12.30
CA SER A 62 6.79 -9.54 12.19
C SER A 62 7.53 -9.64 13.53
N THR A 63 7.20 -8.80 14.50
CA THR A 63 7.75 -8.85 15.87
C THR A 63 6.99 -9.82 16.79
N LYS A 64 5.83 -10.33 16.37
CA LYS A 64 5.03 -11.30 17.13
C LYS A 64 5.30 -12.76 16.77
N SER A 65 6.27 -13.05 15.90
CA SER A 65 6.70 -14.41 15.60
C SER A 65 7.53 -15.00 16.74
N ASP A 66 6.93 -15.19 17.91
CA ASP A 66 7.32 -16.29 18.78
C ASP A 66 6.77 -17.54 18.09
N GLU A 67 7.60 -18.21 17.28
CA GLU A 67 7.31 -19.56 16.80
C GLU A 67 7.05 -20.43 18.03
N VAL A 68 5.78 -20.71 18.33
CA VAL A 68 5.42 -21.79 19.23
C VAL A 68 5.81 -23.07 18.50
N ILE A 69 7.05 -23.52 18.70
CA ILE A 69 7.48 -24.84 18.26
C ILE A 69 6.66 -25.84 19.07
N GLU A 70 5.56 -26.31 18.49
CA GLU A 70 4.76 -27.38 19.04
C GLU A 70 5.56 -28.69 18.87
N VAL A 71 6.44 -28.96 19.84
CA VAL A 71 7.17 -30.22 19.90
C VAL A 71 6.16 -31.31 20.25
N ASN A 72 5.63 -31.98 19.22
CA ASN A 72 4.94 -33.25 19.39
C ASN A 72 5.99 -34.30 19.80
N VAL A 73 6.20 -34.42 21.11
CA VAL A 73 7.01 -35.49 21.69
C VAL A 73 6.20 -36.77 21.53
N ASP A 74 6.52 -37.54 20.49
CA ASP A 74 6.06 -38.92 20.33
C ASP A 74 6.65 -39.77 21.46
N GLY A 75 5.91 -39.82 22.56
CA GLY A 75 6.20 -40.56 23.77
C GLY A 75 5.97 -42.06 23.61
N GLY A 76 6.78 -42.71 22.76
CA GLY A 76 7.14 -44.12 22.92
C GLY A 76 6.42 -45.13 22.04
N ALA A 77 7.21 -45.86 21.23
CA ALA A 77 7.01 -47.27 20.92
C ALA A 77 8.25 -47.84 20.21
N GLY A 78 9.36 -48.05 20.93
CA GLY A 78 10.57 -48.54 20.27
C GLY A 78 11.77 -48.88 21.14
N TRP A 79 11.57 -49.28 22.40
CA TRP A 79 12.62 -50.01 23.12
C TRP A 79 12.34 -51.51 22.96
N LYS A 80 13.23 -52.20 22.25
CA LYS A 80 13.33 -53.66 22.26
C LYS A 80 14.41 -54.10 23.24
#